data_AF-A0A9P0PAM5-F1
#
_entry.id   AF-A0A9P0PAM5-F1
#
_cell.length_a   1.000
_cell.length_b   1.000
_cell.length_c   1.000
_cell.angle_alpha   90.00
_cell.angle_beta   90.00
_cell.angle_gamma   90.00
#
_symmetry.space_group_name_H-M   'P 1'
#
loop_
_entity.id
_entity.type
_entity.pdbx_description
1 polymer ?
#
loop_
_entity_poly.entity_id
_entity_poly.type
_entity_poly.pdbx_seq_one_letter_code
_entity_poly.pdbx_strand_id
1 'polypeptide(L)'
;MDHDAFYGEDEETDKEWDDFSKLLQQRKRNQAQVFYPCPPSEDNDDYVQNLMFGRYSKQIDELSKLETLRKIEKRRLKEERARNKEFMTYQGRLAKVISFLWRHTFAKLGEDWVFLALLGFIMAVISFIMDRGISICDNARLWLYRDLAINPAAQYTAWVSLPVCLILFSTGFVQIVAPQSIGSGIPEMKTILRGVALKEYLNFRTLMAKIVGLAATLGSGMPLGKEGPFVHIASISATLLSKLVTGFQGIYENENRTTEMLASACAVGVASCFAAPVGGVLFSIEVTTTYFAVRNYWRGFFAAVCGATTFRLLAVWFQRADTVSAVFRTNFFLDFPFDPQELIVFALMGAFCGLTGALYVWMHRQYVMFMRNSKIINIILKRNRFLYPALVALLVSTLTFPLGSGRFIAGDLNTHRQVSSLFSNWTWTNINLTVAEAEDLEHWTTDWTGPYVSLTCYIVFTFVFSIICSTIPVPSGSFIPVFKIGAAFGRIVGELMHMWFPTGMRYGGTVAQIIPGGYATVGAAAFSGAVTHTISVSVIVFEMTGQITHIIPIMIAVLISNAVASLLGPSLYDSIILIKKLPYLPDLLPSSSDAAGNSLV
;
A
#
# COMPACT_ATOMS: atom_id res chain seq x y z
N MET A 1 49.41 -44.67 -16.23
CA MET A 1 48.10 -45.20 -15.81
C MET A 1 47.42 -44.05 -15.12
N ASP A 2 46.56 -43.25 -15.76
CA ASP A 2 45.64 -43.57 -16.87
C ASP A 2 45.41 -42.34 -17.74
N HIS A 3 45.36 -42.57 -19.05
CA HIS A 3 45.19 -41.58 -20.11
C HIS A 3 43.93 -41.97 -20.92
N ASP A 4 42.79 -42.22 -20.27
CA ASP A 4 41.55 -42.70 -20.91
C ASP A 4 40.29 -42.07 -20.27
N ALA A 5 40.10 -40.75 -20.40
CA ALA A 5 38.89 -40.09 -19.89
C ALA A 5 38.37 -38.92 -20.76
N PHE A 6 38.69 -38.89 -22.06
CA PHE A 6 38.29 -37.79 -22.95
C PHE A 6 37.58 -38.21 -24.26
N TYR A 7 37.17 -39.48 -24.39
CA TYR A 7 36.50 -39.98 -25.61
C TYR A 7 35.06 -40.47 -25.39
N GLY A 8 34.41 -40.09 -24.28
CA GLY A 8 33.06 -40.56 -23.92
C GLY A 8 31.89 -39.63 -24.30
N GLU A 9 32.12 -38.35 -24.59
CA GLU A 9 31.04 -37.37 -24.83
C GLU A 9 30.62 -37.28 -26.31
N ASP A 10 31.49 -37.64 -27.26
CA ASP A 10 31.21 -37.56 -28.69
C ASP A 10 30.29 -38.70 -29.18
N GLU A 11 30.38 -39.91 -28.61
CA GLU A 11 29.49 -41.03 -28.98
C GLU A 11 28.05 -40.85 -28.49
N GLU A 12 27.85 -40.11 -27.39
CA GLU A 12 26.52 -39.87 -26.81
C GLU A 12 25.79 -38.75 -27.56
N THR A 13 26.52 -37.71 -27.98
CA THR A 13 25.99 -36.65 -28.84
C THR A 13 25.70 -37.14 -30.26
N ASP A 14 26.54 -38.00 -30.85
CA ASP A 14 26.27 -38.59 -32.17
C ASP A 14 25.03 -39.50 -32.17
N LYS A 15 24.78 -40.25 -31.09
CA LYS A 15 23.54 -41.02 -30.93
C LYS A 15 22.30 -40.14 -30.82
N GLU A 16 22.39 -39.01 -30.12
CA GLU A 16 21.27 -38.07 -30.03
C GLU A 16 20.95 -37.41 -31.38
N TRP A 17 21.98 -37.08 -32.18
CA TRP A 17 21.79 -36.56 -33.54
C TRP A 17 21.20 -37.59 -34.50
N ASP A 18 21.60 -38.86 -34.36
CA ASP A 18 21.11 -39.95 -35.21
C ASP A 18 19.66 -40.37 -34.86
N ASP A 19 19.25 -40.24 -33.60
CA ASP A 19 17.84 -40.40 -33.20
C ASP A 19 16.99 -39.19 -33.61
N PHE A 20 17.55 -37.97 -33.55
CA PHE A 20 16.88 -36.76 -34.02
C PHE A 20 16.67 -36.76 -35.55
N SER A 21 17.63 -37.28 -36.32
CA SER A 21 17.54 -37.41 -37.77
C SER A 21 16.49 -38.43 -38.20
N LYS A 22 16.39 -39.57 -37.49
CA LYS A 22 15.34 -40.59 -37.68
C LYS A 22 13.94 -40.03 -37.38
N LEU A 23 13.79 -39.23 -36.32
CA LEU A 23 12.53 -38.55 -35.98
C LEU A 23 12.12 -37.53 -37.06
N LEU A 24 13.08 -36.78 -37.61
CA LEU A 24 12.84 -35.84 -38.72
C LEU A 24 12.43 -36.54 -40.02
N GLN A 25 13.04 -37.69 -40.34
CA GLN A 25 12.64 -38.53 -41.48
C GLN A 25 11.24 -39.11 -41.29
N GLN A 26 10.89 -39.54 -40.08
CA GLN A 26 9.56 -40.05 -39.76
C GLN A 26 8.48 -38.96 -39.87
N ARG A 27 8.82 -37.71 -39.48
CA ARG A 27 7.95 -36.53 -39.62
C ARG A 27 7.76 -36.10 -41.08
N LYS A 28 8.81 -36.14 -41.90
CA LYS A 28 8.74 -35.89 -43.36
C LYS A 28 7.89 -36.96 -44.08
N ARG A 29 8.00 -38.23 -43.66
CA ARG A 29 7.21 -39.34 -44.22
C ARG A 29 5.72 -39.22 -43.90
N ASN A 30 5.37 -38.68 -42.73
CA ASN A 30 3.98 -38.41 -42.33
C ASN A 30 3.40 -37.12 -42.95
N GLN A 31 4.22 -36.11 -43.24
CA GLN A 31 3.78 -34.90 -43.97
C GLN A 31 3.60 -35.14 -45.48
N ALA A 32 4.32 -36.09 -46.06
CA ALA A 32 4.21 -36.43 -47.49
C ALA A 32 2.91 -37.17 -47.87
N GLN A 33 2.11 -37.62 -46.90
CA GLN A 33 0.84 -38.33 -47.16
C GLN A 33 -0.41 -37.44 -47.12
N VAL A 34 -0.28 -36.11 -46.98
CA VAL A 34 -1.44 -35.19 -46.95
C VAL A 34 -1.25 -34.10 -47.99
N PHE A 35 -1.52 -34.42 -49.25
CA PHE A 35 -1.72 -33.41 -50.29
C PHE A 35 -2.64 -33.96 -51.37
N TYR A 36 -3.89 -33.51 -51.43
CA TYR A 36 -4.72 -33.38 -52.62
C TYR A 36 -5.88 -32.39 -52.33
N PRO A 37 -6.47 -31.76 -53.36
CA PRO A 37 -7.01 -30.41 -53.33
C PRO A 37 -8.54 -30.41 -53.13
N CYS A 38 -9.13 -29.26 -52.79
CA CYS A 38 -10.59 -29.10 -52.87
C CYS A 38 -11.09 -29.33 -54.32
N PRO A 39 -12.18 -30.09 -54.53
CA PRO A 39 -12.83 -30.16 -55.83
C PRO A 39 -13.84 -29.01 -56.01
N PRO A 40 -14.16 -28.60 -57.25
CA PRO A 40 -15.32 -27.76 -57.53
C PRO A 40 -16.61 -28.59 -57.51
N SER A 41 -17.73 -27.88 -57.38
CA SER A 41 -19.11 -28.39 -57.32
C SER A 41 -19.62 -28.93 -58.66
N GLU A 42 -20.23 -30.12 -58.66
CA GLU A 42 -21.41 -30.46 -59.49
C GLU A 42 -22.00 -31.85 -59.16
N ASP A 43 -23.32 -31.83 -58.94
CA ASP A 43 -24.42 -32.80 -59.13
C ASP A 43 -24.32 -34.32 -58.82
N ASN A 44 -25.38 -34.74 -58.11
CA ASN A 44 -26.08 -36.04 -58.08
C ASN A 44 -25.28 -37.31 -57.72
N ASP A 45 -25.44 -37.79 -56.48
CA ASP A 45 -26.40 -38.86 -56.15
C ASP A 45 -26.18 -39.37 -54.71
N ASP A 46 -27.31 -39.55 -54.03
CA ASP A 46 -27.63 -40.38 -52.87
C ASP A 46 -26.64 -40.71 -51.74
N TYR A 47 -27.16 -40.46 -50.54
CA TYR A 47 -26.67 -40.79 -49.20
C TYR A 47 -26.29 -42.27 -49.00
N VAL A 48 -25.17 -42.52 -48.29
CA VAL A 48 -25.05 -43.10 -46.92
C VAL A 48 -23.64 -43.72 -46.72
N GLN A 49 -23.11 -43.52 -45.49
CA GLN A 49 -22.02 -44.27 -44.80
C GLN A 49 -20.55 -43.83 -44.99
N ASN A 50 -20.03 -43.02 -44.03
CA ASN A 50 -19.03 -43.45 -43.02
C ASN A 50 -18.47 -42.26 -42.19
N LEU A 51 -19.22 -41.84 -41.17
CA LEU A 51 -18.77 -40.94 -40.10
C LEU A 51 -18.10 -41.76 -38.97
N MET A 52 -16.83 -42.15 -39.11
CA MET A 52 -16.08 -42.82 -38.02
C MET A 52 -14.61 -42.39 -37.85
N PHE A 53 -13.99 -41.66 -38.79
CA PHE A 53 -12.54 -41.37 -38.73
C PHE A 53 -12.16 -39.98 -38.18
N GLY A 54 -13.11 -39.05 -38.00
CA GLY A 54 -12.81 -37.68 -37.57
C GLY A 54 -12.65 -37.45 -36.05
N ARG A 55 -13.14 -38.37 -35.20
CA ARG A 55 -13.04 -38.25 -33.73
C ARG A 55 -11.75 -38.87 -33.15
N TYR A 56 -11.20 -39.87 -33.83
CA TYR A 56 -10.07 -40.66 -33.33
C TYR A 56 -8.74 -39.87 -33.35
N SER A 57 -8.53 -38.99 -34.34
CA SER A 57 -7.30 -38.19 -34.44
C SER A 57 -7.16 -37.12 -33.36
N LYS A 58 -8.27 -36.44 -32.99
CA LYS A 58 -8.28 -35.47 -31.89
C LYS A 58 -8.03 -36.13 -30.53
N GLN A 59 -8.60 -37.31 -30.29
CA GLN A 59 -8.38 -38.05 -29.05
C GLN A 59 -6.92 -38.53 -28.92
N ILE A 60 -6.28 -38.98 -30.00
CA ILE A 60 -4.87 -39.38 -29.97
C ILE A 60 -3.95 -38.18 -29.69
N ASP A 61 -4.24 -37.00 -30.27
CA ASP A 61 -3.49 -35.77 -30.01
C ASP A 61 -3.62 -35.35 -28.53
N GLU A 62 -4.82 -35.38 -27.95
CA GLU A 62 -5.05 -35.12 -26.53
C GLU A 62 -4.36 -36.14 -25.61
N LEU A 63 -4.33 -37.42 -26.00
CA LEU A 63 -3.68 -38.48 -25.24
C LEU A 63 -2.15 -38.34 -25.27
N SER A 64 -1.58 -37.95 -26.41
CA SER A 64 -0.15 -37.64 -26.53
C SER A 64 0.26 -36.41 -25.69
N LYS A 65 -0.60 -35.40 -25.62
CA LYS A 65 -0.43 -34.22 -24.74
C LYS A 65 -0.50 -34.62 -23.26
N LEU A 66 -1.42 -35.50 -22.88
CA LEU A 66 -1.52 -36.02 -21.51
C LEU A 66 -0.28 -36.86 -21.12
N GLU A 67 0.22 -37.70 -22.03
CA GLU A 67 1.42 -38.51 -21.76
C GLU A 67 2.69 -37.67 -21.65
N THR A 68 2.85 -36.65 -22.49
CA THR A 68 3.96 -35.70 -22.42
C THR A 68 3.90 -34.91 -21.11
N LEU A 69 2.72 -34.43 -20.70
CA LEU A 69 2.52 -33.80 -19.39
C LEU A 69 2.90 -34.73 -18.23
N ARG A 70 2.45 -35.99 -18.25
CA ARG A 70 2.83 -37.00 -17.22
C ARG A 70 4.33 -37.27 -17.19
N LYS A 71 5.01 -37.32 -18.34
CA LYS A 71 6.46 -37.50 -18.42
C LYS A 71 7.20 -36.29 -17.83
N ILE A 72 6.75 -35.07 -18.14
CA ILE A 72 7.30 -33.83 -17.57
C ILE A 72 7.13 -33.82 -16.05
N GLU A 73 5.95 -34.21 -15.56
CA GLU A 73 5.64 -34.29 -14.13
C GLU A 73 6.50 -35.33 -13.40
N LYS A 74 6.70 -36.51 -14.00
CA LYS A 74 7.64 -37.53 -13.48
C LYS A 74 9.08 -37.03 -13.44
N ARG A 75 9.53 -36.28 -14.46
CA ARG A 75 10.88 -35.70 -14.50
C ARG A 75 11.06 -34.67 -13.38
N ARG A 76 10.09 -33.76 -13.20
CA ARG A 76 10.03 -32.82 -12.07
C ARG A 76 10.14 -33.53 -10.73
N LEU A 77 9.31 -34.55 -10.48
CA LEU A 77 9.34 -35.33 -9.23
C LEU A 77 10.69 -36.00 -8.98
N LYS A 78 11.38 -36.45 -10.04
CA LYS A 78 12.69 -37.10 -9.94
C LYS A 78 13.79 -36.08 -9.61
N GLU A 79 13.80 -34.93 -10.27
CA GLU A 79 14.69 -33.79 -9.97
C GLU A 79 14.47 -33.25 -8.56
N GLU A 80 13.21 -33.21 -8.10
CA GLU A 80 12.84 -32.76 -6.77
C GLU A 80 13.32 -33.73 -5.68
N ARG A 81 13.21 -35.05 -5.90
CA ARG A 81 13.80 -36.06 -5.02
C ARG A 81 15.31 -35.99 -4.97
N ALA A 82 15.97 -35.69 -6.09
CA ALA A 82 17.42 -35.51 -6.13
C ALA A 82 17.84 -34.26 -5.33
N ARG A 83 17.20 -33.11 -5.56
CA ARG A 83 17.41 -31.88 -4.77
C ARG A 83 17.19 -32.11 -3.28
N ASN A 84 16.09 -32.77 -2.88
CA ASN A 84 15.81 -33.05 -1.46
C ASN A 84 16.90 -33.92 -0.80
N LYS A 85 17.51 -34.86 -1.52
CA LYS A 85 18.65 -35.64 -1.02
C LYS A 85 19.92 -34.78 -0.84
N GLU A 86 20.18 -33.86 -1.77
CA GLU A 86 21.30 -32.92 -1.66
C GLU A 86 21.11 -31.94 -0.50
N PHE A 87 19.91 -31.39 -0.31
CA PHE A 87 19.58 -30.49 0.81
C PHE A 87 19.74 -31.16 2.19
N MET A 88 19.37 -32.45 2.33
CA MET A 88 19.55 -33.20 3.58
C MET A 88 21.02 -33.42 3.95
N THR A 89 21.92 -33.39 2.96
CA THR A 89 23.35 -33.59 3.14
C THR A 89 24.05 -32.31 3.64
N TYR A 90 23.47 -31.13 3.37
CA TYR A 90 24.04 -29.81 3.68
C TYR A 90 23.45 -29.09 4.91
N GLN A 91 22.54 -29.71 5.67
CA GLN A 91 22.00 -29.10 6.89
C GLN A 91 22.94 -29.27 8.08
N GLY A 92 23.57 -28.17 8.51
CA GLY A 92 24.36 -28.09 9.75
C GLY A 92 23.55 -28.51 11.00
N ARG A 93 24.24 -28.89 12.09
CA ARG A 93 23.61 -29.39 13.34
C ARG A 93 22.47 -28.49 13.84
N LEU A 94 22.61 -27.17 13.70
CA LEU A 94 21.64 -26.17 14.15
C LEU A 94 20.33 -26.20 13.32
N ALA A 95 20.44 -26.40 12.00
CA ALA A 95 19.29 -26.56 11.11
C ALA A 95 18.52 -27.86 11.39
N LYS A 96 19.23 -28.95 11.77
CA LYS A 96 18.59 -30.21 12.19
C LYS A 96 17.82 -30.07 13.50
N VAL A 97 18.36 -29.34 14.47
CA VAL A 97 17.65 -29.07 15.74
C VAL A 97 16.42 -28.20 15.51
N ILE A 98 16.53 -27.14 14.70
CA ILE A 98 15.37 -26.30 14.32
C ILE A 98 14.34 -27.13 13.57
N SER A 99 14.74 -27.92 12.57
CA SER A 99 13.84 -28.78 11.80
C SER A 99 13.15 -29.84 12.67
N PHE A 100 13.86 -30.41 13.65
CA PHE A 100 13.28 -31.35 14.60
C PHE A 100 12.25 -30.69 15.53
N LEU A 101 12.61 -29.54 16.13
CA LEU A 101 11.68 -28.73 16.93
C LEU A 101 10.44 -28.35 16.11
N TRP A 102 10.65 -27.92 14.87
CA TRP A 102 9.60 -27.50 13.94
C TRP A 102 8.63 -28.63 13.59
N ARG A 103 9.16 -29.82 13.30
CA ARG A 103 8.34 -31.01 13.02
C ARG A 103 7.57 -31.50 14.25
N HIS A 104 8.10 -31.34 15.46
CA HIS A 104 7.46 -31.90 16.66
C HIS A 104 6.46 -30.95 17.34
N THR A 105 6.66 -29.63 17.23
CA THR A 105 5.78 -28.62 17.85
C THR A 105 4.91 -27.89 16.83
N PHE A 106 5.49 -27.31 15.78
CA PHE A 106 4.76 -26.43 14.84
C PHE A 106 3.92 -27.20 13.81
N ALA A 107 4.29 -28.41 13.42
CA ALA A 107 3.49 -29.23 12.48
C ALA A 107 2.11 -29.64 13.05
N LYS A 108 1.96 -29.73 14.38
CA LYS A 108 0.67 -30.04 15.04
C LYS A 108 -0.28 -28.85 15.14
N LEU A 109 0.24 -27.62 15.09
CA LEU A 109 -0.54 -26.36 15.22
C LEU A 109 -0.99 -25.77 13.87
N GLY A 110 -0.65 -26.42 12.75
CA GLY A 110 -0.91 -25.92 11.41
C GLY A 110 0.18 -24.94 10.97
N GLU A 111 1.04 -25.40 10.04
CA GLU A 111 2.20 -24.67 9.52
C GLU A 111 1.87 -23.24 9.07
N ASP A 112 0.71 -23.06 8.43
CA ASP A 112 0.24 -21.77 7.93
C ASP A 112 -0.02 -20.74 9.04
N TRP A 113 -0.59 -21.16 10.16
CA TRP A 113 -0.92 -20.25 11.26
C TRP A 113 0.33 -19.76 11.97
N VAL A 114 1.33 -20.64 12.13
CA VAL A 114 2.63 -20.28 12.69
C VAL A 114 3.36 -19.30 11.77
N PHE A 115 3.35 -19.56 10.46
CA PHE A 115 3.90 -18.66 9.45
C PHE A 115 3.27 -17.27 9.54
N LEU A 116 1.95 -17.20 9.64
CA LEU A 116 1.18 -15.96 9.73
C LEU A 116 1.45 -15.19 11.03
N ALA A 117 1.55 -15.88 12.17
CA ALA A 117 1.91 -15.28 13.45
C ALA A 117 3.32 -14.67 13.40
N LEU A 118 4.28 -15.42 12.84
CA LEU A 118 5.67 -14.97 12.68
C LEU A 118 5.77 -13.77 11.74
N LEU A 119 5.02 -13.79 10.64
CA LEU A 119 4.91 -12.64 9.73
C LEU A 119 4.38 -11.39 10.46
N GLY A 120 3.30 -11.53 11.24
CA GLY A 120 2.75 -10.44 12.06
C GLY A 120 3.77 -9.86 13.03
N PHE A 121 4.50 -10.72 13.74
CA PHE A 121 5.55 -10.32 14.68
C PHE A 121 6.70 -9.56 13.98
N ILE A 122 7.22 -10.10 12.87
CA ILE A 122 8.30 -9.46 12.10
C ILE A 122 7.86 -8.07 11.62
N MET A 123 6.64 -7.95 11.10
CA MET A 123 6.13 -6.68 10.60
C MET A 123 5.94 -5.64 11.71
N ALA A 124 5.47 -6.06 12.89
CA ALA A 124 5.37 -5.18 14.05
C ALA A 124 6.73 -4.62 14.49
N VAL A 125 7.76 -5.48 14.55
CA VAL A 125 9.13 -5.07 14.90
C VAL A 125 9.70 -4.09 13.86
N ILE A 126 9.51 -4.37 12.57
CA ILE A 126 9.95 -3.47 11.49
C ILE A 126 9.23 -2.10 11.60
N SER A 127 7.91 -2.08 11.83
CA SER A 127 7.15 -0.83 12.00
C SER A 127 7.66 -0.04 13.20
N PHE A 128 7.87 -0.72 14.34
CA PHE A 128 8.32 -0.08 15.57
C PHE A 128 9.71 0.56 15.41
N ILE A 129 10.66 -0.15 14.82
CA ILE A 129 12.02 0.37 14.57
C ILE A 129 11.97 1.56 13.61
N MET A 130 11.16 1.47 12.56
CA MET A 130 11.02 2.54 11.57
C MET A 130 10.40 3.80 12.20
N ASP A 131 9.30 3.66 12.95
CA ASP A 131 8.64 4.78 13.63
C ASP A 131 9.57 5.44 14.66
N ARG A 132 10.36 4.64 15.37
CA ARG A 132 11.39 5.16 16.29
C ARG A 132 12.46 5.95 15.54
N GLY A 133 12.94 5.46 14.40
CA GLY A 133 13.89 6.17 13.54
C GLY A 133 13.34 7.50 13.02
N ILE A 134 12.09 7.49 12.54
CA ILE A 134 11.39 8.71 12.06
C ILE A 134 11.27 9.74 13.19
N SER A 135 10.83 9.31 14.38
CA SER A 135 10.69 10.19 15.54
C SER A 135 12.03 10.80 15.98
N ILE A 136 13.14 10.04 15.93
CA ILE A 136 14.47 10.56 16.24
C ILE A 136 14.89 11.64 15.24
N CYS A 137 14.69 11.42 13.94
CA CYS A 137 15.02 12.41 12.91
C CYS A 137 14.19 13.70 13.05
N ASP A 138 12.88 13.58 13.29
CA ASP A 138 11.99 14.73 13.44
C ASP A 138 12.31 15.54 14.71
N ASN A 139 12.55 14.84 15.83
CA ASN A 139 12.97 15.49 17.07
C ASN A 139 14.35 16.14 16.95
N ALA A 140 15.29 15.53 16.21
CA ALA A 140 16.60 16.12 15.95
C ALA A 140 16.49 17.41 15.13
N ARG A 141 15.58 17.45 14.14
CA ARG A 141 15.26 18.66 13.38
C ARG A 141 14.74 19.78 14.26
N LEU A 142 13.76 19.48 15.12
CA LEU A 142 13.21 20.46 16.06
C LEU A 142 14.23 20.93 17.10
N TRP A 143 15.04 20.00 17.62
CA TRP A 143 16.10 20.32 18.57
C TRP A 143 17.14 21.27 17.96
N LEU A 144 17.62 20.99 16.74
CA LEU A 144 18.58 21.83 16.04
C LEU A 144 18.03 23.24 15.77
N TYR A 145 16.75 23.34 15.41
CA TYR A 145 16.08 24.63 15.21
C TYR A 145 15.97 25.46 16.51
N ARG A 146 15.65 24.81 17.64
CA ARG A 146 15.49 25.47 18.94
C ARG A 146 16.83 25.89 19.56
N ASP A 147 17.88 25.10 19.38
CA ASP A 147 19.21 25.40 19.93
C ASP A 147 19.89 26.59 19.22
N LEU A 148 19.67 26.74 17.92
CA LEU A 148 20.23 27.84 17.10
C LEU A 148 19.41 29.14 17.17
N ALA A 149 18.70 29.41 18.28
CA ALA A 149 17.76 30.52 18.42
C ALA A 149 18.35 31.94 18.27
N ILE A 150 19.68 32.08 18.27
CA ILE A 150 20.35 33.38 18.28
C ILE A 150 20.31 34.08 16.90
N ASN A 151 20.37 33.32 15.80
CA ASN A 151 20.47 33.88 14.44
C ASN A 151 19.41 33.28 13.50
N PRO A 152 18.45 34.08 12.98
CA PRO A 152 17.40 33.58 12.07
C PRO A 152 17.93 32.90 10.80
N ALA A 153 19.04 33.39 10.25
CA ALA A 153 19.69 32.76 9.10
C ALA A 153 20.23 31.36 9.43
N ALA A 154 20.76 31.17 10.65
CA ALA A 154 21.25 29.87 11.12
C ALA A 154 20.11 28.90 11.42
N GLN A 155 18.98 29.40 11.93
CA GLN A 155 17.76 28.60 12.09
C GLN A 155 17.19 28.14 10.74
N TYR A 156 17.21 29.02 9.74
CA TYR A 156 16.76 28.68 8.38
C TYR A 156 17.65 27.60 7.75
N THR A 157 18.97 27.76 7.84
CA THR A 157 19.90 26.75 7.29
C THR A 157 19.78 25.42 8.03
N ALA A 158 19.62 25.41 9.36
CA ALA A 158 19.33 24.22 10.14
C ALA A 158 18.03 23.54 9.71
N TRP A 159 16.95 24.31 9.54
CA TRP A 159 15.64 23.80 9.16
C TRP A 159 15.63 23.15 7.77
N VAL A 160 16.31 23.76 6.80
CA VAL A 160 16.33 23.29 5.41
C VAL A 160 17.35 22.18 5.18
N SER A 161 18.50 22.23 5.84
CA SER A 161 19.61 21.29 5.58
C SER A 161 19.24 19.84 5.88
N LEU A 162 18.63 19.56 7.04
CA LEU A 162 18.33 18.19 7.45
C LEU A 162 17.32 17.48 6.50
N PRO A 163 16.15 18.07 6.16
CA PRO A 163 15.23 17.46 5.20
C PRO A 163 15.84 17.25 3.83
N VAL A 164 16.59 18.23 3.31
CA VAL A 164 17.25 18.13 1.99
C VAL A 164 18.27 16.99 1.99
N CYS A 165 19.12 16.91 3.02
CA CYS A 165 20.09 15.83 3.17
C CYS A 165 19.43 14.44 3.26
N LEU A 166 18.36 14.30 4.05
CA LEU A 166 17.65 13.03 4.19
C LEU A 166 16.95 12.59 2.89
N ILE A 167 16.34 13.51 2.15
CA ILE A 167 15.71 13.19 0.86
C ILE A 167 16.75 12.84 -0.20
N LEU A 168 17.87 13.55 -0.24
CA LEU A 168 18.99 13.22 -1.13
C LEU A 168 19.58 11.84 -0.80
N PHE A 169 19.76 11.54 0.49
CA PHE A 169 20.20 10.24 0.97
C PHE A 169 19.22 9.13 0.56
N SER A 170 17.92 9.30 0.82
CA SER A 170 16.89 8.34 0.44
C SER A 170 16.90 8.07 -1.08
N THR A 171 16.94 9.15 -1.87
CA THR A 171 17.01 9.08 -3.34
C THR A 171 18.24 8.30 -3.81
N GLY A 172 19.42 8.59 -3.26
CA GLY A 172 20.67 7.94 -3.64
C GLY A 172 20.71 6.47 -3.24
N PHE A 173 20.32 6.18 -2.00
CA PHE A 173 20.31 4.82 -1.46
C PHE A 173 19.38 3.90 -2.26
N VAL A 174 18.16 4.36 -2.53
CA VAL A 174 17.17 3.62 -3.31
C VAL A 174 17.65 3.35 -4.73
N GLN A 175 18.30 4.32 -5.37
CA GLN A 175 18.81 4.16 -6.74
C GLN A 175 20.00 3.21 -6.83
N ILE A 176 20.89 3.23 -5.85
CA ILE A 176 22.08 2.37 -5.82
C ILE A 176 21.69 0.93 -5.47
N VAL A 177 20.81 0.74 -4.49
CA VAL A 177 20.50 -0.60 -3.96
C VAL A 177 19.42 -1.30 -4.79
N ALA A 178 18.27 -0.64 -5.00
CA ALA A 178 17.15 -1.24 -5.71
C ALA A 178 16.16 -0.18 -6.24
N PRO A 179 16.26 0.24 -7.52
CA PRO A 179 15.41 1.28 -8.10
C PRO A 179 13.92 0.90 -8.15
N GLN A 180 13.60 -0.39 -8.05
CA GLN A 180 12.22 -0.91 -7.96
C GLN A 180 11.52 -0.53 -6.66
N SER A 181 12.25 -0.05 -5.65
CA SER A 181 11.67 0.36 -4.36
C SER A 181 10.99 1.75 -4.38
N ILE A 182 11.11 2.50 -5.48
CA ILE A 182 10.53 3.84 -5.64
C ILE A 182 8.98 3.80 -5.62
N GLY A 183 8.38 4.74 -4.89
CA GLY A 183 6.94 4.93 -4.80
C GLY A 183 6.24 3.98 -3.82
N SER A 184 4.92 3.93 -3.93
CA SER A 184 4.03 3.25 -2.98
C SER A 184 4.22 1.73 -2.96
N GLY A 185 3.99 1.04 -4.08
CA GLY A 185 4.01 -0.43 -4.13
C GLY A 185 2.63 -1.08 -4.07
N ILE A 186 1.58 -0.36 -3.64
CA ILE A 186 0.20 -0.85 -3.74
C ILE A 186 -0.21 -1.13 -5.20
N PRO A 187 0.03 -0.22 -6.17
CA PRO A 187 -0.28 -0.47 -7.58
C PRO A 187 0.36 -1.76 -8.11
N GLU A 188 1.62 -1.98 -7.77
CA GLU A 188 2.39 -3.16 -8.17
C GLU A 188 1.87 -4.44 -7.48
N MET A 189 1.56 -4.37 -6.19
CA MET A 189 0.95 -5.51 -5.49
C MET A 189 -0.43 -5.87 -6.04
N LYS A 190 -1.25 -4.87 -6.42
CA LYS A 190 -2.53 -5.09 -7.09
C LYS A 190 -2.35 -5.83 -8.43
N THR A 191 -1.29 -5.55 -9.19
CA THR A 191 -0.97 -6.28 -10.42
C THR A 191 -0.46 -7.69 -10.19
N ILE A 192 0.35 -7.90 -9.14
CA ILE A 192 0.86 -9.23 -8.76
C ILE A 192 -0.27 -10.14 -8.30
N LEU A 193 -1.19 -9.64 -7.48
CA LEU A 193 -2.33 -10.41 -6.98
C LEU A 193 -3.37 -10.73 -8.07
N ARG A 194 -3.36 -10.01 -9.19
CA ARG A 194 -4.13 -10.35 -10.41
C ARG A 194 -3.42 -11.37 -11.31
N GLY A 195 -2.27 -11.89 -10.90
CA GLY A 195 -1.55 -12.97 -11.59
C GLY A 195 -0.37 -12.52 -12.44
N VAL A 196 -0.03 -11.22 -12.48
CA VAL A 196 1.13 -10.75 -13.25
C VAL A 196 2.37 -10.66 -12.36
N ALA A 197 3.24 -11.67 -12.47
CA ALA A 197 4.49 -11.70 -11.72
C ALA A 197 5.49 -10.65 -12.24
N LEU A 198 5.81 -9.65 -11.40
CA LEU A 198 6.87 -8.67 -11.66
C LEU A 198 8.22 -9.23 -11.22
N LYS A 199 9.14 -9.43 -12.18
CA LYS A 199 10.48 -9.93 -11.90
C LYS A 199 11.25 -8.96 -10.98
N GLU A 200 12.00 -9.53 -10.04
CA GLU A 200 12.90 -8.82 -9.11
C GLU A 200 12.26 -7.79 -8.16
N TYR A 201 10.93 -7.77 -8.07
CA TYR A 201 10.21 -6.85 -7.18
C TYR A 201 10.26 -7.30 -5.71
N LEU A 202 10.10 -8.61 -5.47
CA LEU A 202 9.98 -9.24 -4.15
C LEU A 202 11.32 -9.83 -3.63
N ASN A 203 12.38 -9.02 -3.55
CA ASN A 203 13.73 -9.45 -3.17
C ASN A 203 14.23 -8.82 -1.86
N PHE A 204 15.21 -9.44 -1.19
CA PHE A 204 15.78 -8.87 0.05
C PHE A 204 16.44 -7.50 -0.15
N ARG A 205 17.06 -7.27 -1.32
CA ARG A 205 17.64 -5.96 -1.66
C ARG A 205 16.57 -4.86 -1.71
N THR A 206 15.38 -5.15 -2.26
CA THR A 206 14.28 -4.18 -2.31
C THR A 206 13.72 -3.92 -0.91
N LEU A 207 13.70 -4.93 -0.02
CA LEU A 207 13.31 -4.75 1.39
C LEU A 207 14.18 -3.73 2.11
N MET A 208 15.50 -3.91 2.08
CA MET A 208 16.46 -3.02 2.76
C MET A 208 16.43 -1.60 2.16
N ALA A 209 16.39 -1.49 0.82
CA ALA A 209 16.25 -0.22 0.13
C ALA A 209 15.00 0.54 0.59
N LYS A 210 13.86 -0.17 0.70
CA LYS A 210 12.58 0.45 1.02
C LYS A 210 12.46 0.84 2.49
N ILE A 211 12.95 0.03 3.43
CA ILE A 211 12.93 0.37 4.88
C ILE A 211 13.77 1.61 5.16
N VAL A 212 15.03 1.62 4.72
CA VAL A 212 15.96 2.73 5.00
C VAL A 212 15.56 4.00 4.23
N GLY A 213 15.18 3.86 2.96
CA GLY A 213 14.71 4.97 2.15
C GLY A 213 13.45 5.61 2.73
N LEU A 214 12.48 4.79 3.16
CA LEU A 214 11.22 5.29 3.73
C LEU A 214 11.43 5.98 5.09
N ALA A 215 12.29 5.41 5.94
CA ALA A 215 12.65 6.01 7.22
C ALA A 215 13.27 7.41 7.03
N ALA A 216 14.19 7.57 6.07
CA ALA A 216 14.78 8.86 5.73
C ALA A 216 13.76 9.83 5.10
N THR A 217 12.88 9.33 4.21
CA THR A 217 11.84 10.14 3.59
C THR A 217 10.84 10.69 4.61
N LEU A 218 10.38 9.88 5.56
CA LEU A 218 9.44 10.35 6.59
C LEU A 218 10.14 11.13 7.70
N GLY A 219 11.39 10.77 8.05
CA GLY A 219 12.22 11.52 8.97
C GLY A 219 12.58 12.93 8.50
N SER A 220 12.45 13.21 7.19
CA SER A 220 12.61 14.56 6.64
C SER A 220 11.43 15.51 6.92
N GLY A 221 10.29 14.99 7.38
CA GLY A 221 9.08 15.78 7.62
C GLY A 221 8.30 16.16 6.36
N MET A 222 8.62 15.60 5.19
CA MET A 222 7.84 15.79 3.96
C MET A 222 6.40 15.31 4.14
N PRO A 223 5.40 15.93 3.47
CA PRO A 223 4.01 15.52 3.50
C PRO A 223 3.79 14.21 2.70
N LEU A 224 4.31 13.11 3.23
CA LEU A 224 4.28 11.76 2.69
C LEU A 224 3.90 10.77 3.81
N GLY A 225 3.55 9.53 3.45
CA GLY A 225 3.19 8.48 4.42
C GLY A 225 3.93 7.16 4.22
N LYS A 226 3.89 6.27 5.22
CA LYS A 226 4.50 4.92 5.18
C LYS A 226 3.62 3.83 4.59
N GLU A 227 2.30 4.02 4.61
CA GLU A 227 1.28 2.99 4.40
C GLU A 227 1.55 2.12 3.16
N GLY A 228 1.59 2.74 1.97
CA GLY A 228 1.78 2.02 0.71
C GLY A 228 3.10 1.25 0.64
N PRO A 229 4.24 1.89 0.90
CA PRO A 229 5.53 1.22 1.00
C PRO A 229 5.55 0.05 1.97
N PHE A 230 4.83 0.14 3.09
CA PHE A 230 4.80 -0.90 4.10
C PHE A 230 4.02 -2.15 3.67
N VAL A 231 2.95 -1.99 2.87
CA VAL A 231 2.27 -3.13 2.21
C VAL A 231 3.26 -3.93 1.34
N HIS A 232 4.13 -3.22 0.61
CA HIS A 232 5.17 -3.87 -0.18
C HIS A 232 6.23 -4.54 0.69
N ILE A 233 6.71 -3.88 1.76
CA ILE A 233 7.64 -4.47 2.74
C ILE A 233 7.06 -5.75 3.32
N ALA A 234 5.78 -5.78 3.70
CA ALA A 234 5.11 -6.96 4.21
C ALA A 234 5.07 -8.11 3.21
N SER A 235 4.77 -7.80 1.95
CA SER A 235 4.75 -8.77 0.85
C SER A 235 6.14 -9.37 0.58
N ILE A 236 7.19 -8.55 0.64
CA ILE A 236 8.58 -9.03 0.52
C ILE A 236 8.93 -9.91 1.73
N SER A 237 8.61 -9.48 2.95
CA SER A 237 8.86 -10.26 4.17
C SER A 237 8.16 -11.62 4.13
N ALA A 238 6.92 -11.69 3.65
CA ALA A 238 6.20 -12.94 3.47
C ALA A 238 6.87 -13.84 2.42
N THR A 239 7.33 -13.27 1.31
CA THR A 239 8.04 -14.01 0.26
C THR A 239 9.37 -14.58 0.77
N LEU A 240 10.14 -13.78 1.52
CA LEU A 240 11.41 -14.21 2.12
C LEU A 240 11.20 -15.25 3.20
N LEU A 241 10.17 -15.07 4.05
CA LEU A 241 9.80 -16.06 5.05
C LEU A 241 9.35 -17.36 4.40
N SER A 242 8.60 -17.29 3.30
CA SER A 242 8.17 -18.48 2.55
C SER A 242 9.37 -19.23 2.00
N LYS A 243 10.35 -18.54 1.39
CA LYS A 243 11.60 -19.14 0.92
C LYS A 243 12.43 -19.77 2.04
N LEU A 244 12.43 -19.14 3.22
CA LEU A 244 13.12 -19.66 4.40
C LEU A 244 12.46 -20.96 4.89
N VAL A 245 11.13 -20.99 4.98
CA VAL A 245 10.37 -22.17 5.43
C VAL A 245 10.47 -23.31 4.41
N THR A 246 10.36 -23.04 3.10
CA THR A 246 10.51 -24.07 2.05
C THR A 246 11.94 -24.61 1.95
N GLY A 247 12.95 -23.82 2.34
CA GLY A 247 14.32 -24.32 2.51
C GLY A 247 14.46 -25.40 3.61
N PHE A 248 13.56 -25.40 4.60
CA PHE A 248 13.53 -26.41 5.67
C PHE A 248 12.55 -27.57 5.41
N GLN A 249 11.49 -27.32 4.65
CA GLN A 249 10.49 -28.30 4.24
C GLN A 249 10.43 -28.29 2.71
N GLY A 250 10.97 -29.33 2.07
CA GLY A 250 10.92 -29.52 0.61
C GLY A 250 9.51 -29.82 0.08
N ILE A 251 8.53 -29.02 0.46
CA ILE A 251 7.11 -29.08 0.11
C ILE A 251 6.89 -28.09 -1.04
N TYR A 252 6.25 -28.58 -2.09
CA TYR A 252 5.84 -27.89 -3.32
C TYR A 252 5.42 -26.42 -3.09
N GLU A 253 6.08 -25.49 -3.79
CA GLU A 253 5.58 -24.12 -3.97
C GLU A 253 4.30 -24.16 -4.83
N ASN A 254 3.13 -24.20 -4.20
CA ASN A 254 1.86 -23.96 -4.89
C ASN A 254 1.70 -22.46 -5.16
N GLU A 255 1.56 -22.08 -6.41
CA GLU A 255 1.34 -20.68 -6.84
C GLU A 255 0.06 -20.07 -6.24
N ASN A 256 -0.97 -20.89 -6.04
CA ASN A 256 -2.19 -20.44 -5.35
C ASN A 256 -1.90 -20.09 -3.88
N ARG A 257 -1.09 -20.90 -3.19
CA ARG A 257 -0.73 -20.67 -1.78
C ARG A 257 0.13 -19.42 -1.64
N THR A 258 1.08 -19.19 -2.54
CA THR A 258 1.91 -17.97 -2.51
C THR A 258 1.05 -16.72 -2.71
N THR A 259 0.07 -16.76 -3.61
CA THR A 259 -0.88 -15.66 -3.81
C THR A 259 -1.76 -15.42 -2.57
N GLU A 260 -2.28 -16.47 -1.94
CA GLU A 260 -3.05 -16.37 -0.68
C GLU A 260 -2.20 -15.78 0.46
N MET A 261 -0.92 -16.17 0.55
CA MET A 261 0.04 -15.65 1.52
C MET A 261 0.39 -14.18 1.27
N LEU A 262 0.59 -13.78 0.01
CA LEU A 262 0.83 -12.38 -0.37
C LEU A 262 -0.38 -11.50 -0.04
N ALA A 263 -1.59 -11.99 -0.27
CA ALA A 263 -2.81 -11.25 0.08
C ALA A 263 -2.92 -11.06 1.61
N SER A 264 -2.60 -12.11 2.39
CA SER A 264 -2.53 -12.02 3.85
C SER A 264 -1.43 -11.06 4.30
N ALA A 265 -0.27 -11.04 3.62
CA ALA A 265 0.84 -10.15 3.92
C ALA A 265 0.48 -8.68 3.66
N CYS A 266 -0.26 -8.39 2.58
CA CYS A 266 -0.76 -7.06 2.31
C CYS A 266 -1.64 -6.56 3.48
N ALA A 267 -2.55 -7.41 3.97
CA ALA A 267 -3.41 -7.10 5.11
C ALA A 267 -2.61 -6.82 6.39
N VAL A 268 -1.60 -7.63 6.68
CA VAL A 268 -0.70 -7.41 7.82
C VAL A 268 0.06 -6.08 7.70
N GLY A 269 0.54 -5.75 6.51
CA GLY A 269 1.27 -4.50 6.27
C GLY A 269 0.43 -3.27 6.57
N VAL A 270 -0.82 -3.23 6.09
CA VAL A 270 -1.75 -2.14 6.39
C VAL A 270 -2.09 -2.10 7.88
N ALA A 271 -2.45 -3.25 8.46
CA ALA A 271 -2.86 -3.34 9.86
C ALA A 271 -1.75 -2.91 10.84
N SER A 272 -0.49 -3.26 10.55
CA SER A 272 0.65 -2.90 11.39
C SER A 272 1.04 -1.42 11.29
N CYS A 273 0.75 -0.75 10.18
CA CYS A 273 0.98 0.69 10.07
C CYS A 273 -0.03 1.52 10.85
N PHE A 274 -1.31 1.20 10.73
CA PHE A 274 -2.39 1.89 11.43
C PHE A 274 -2.62 1.38 12.87
N ALA A 275 -1.98 0.26 13.24
CA ALA A 275 -2.29 -0.52 14.44
C ALA A 275 -3.79 -0.85 14.55
N ALA A 276 -4.42 -1.11 13.40
CA ALA A 276 -5.86 -1.33 13.22
C ALA A 276 -6.11 -2.66 12.45
N PRO A 277 -6.21 -3.81 13.15
CA PRO A 277 -6.35 -5.11 12.50
C PRO A 277 -7.61 -5.30 11.66
N VAL A 278 -8.79 -4.86 12.08
CA VAL A 278 -10.02 -5.11 11.31
C VAL A 278 -10.04 -4.22 10.08
N GLY A 279 -9.85 -2.91 10.29
CA GLY A 279 -9.80 -1.92 9.23
C GLY A 279 -8.69 -2.18 8.21
N GLY A 280 -7.51 -2.58 8.66
CA GLY A 280 -6.38 -2.86 7.77
C GLY A 280 -6.60 -4.07 6.84
N VAL A 281 -7.24 -5.12 7.35
CA VAL A 281 -7.59 -6.30 6.53
C VAL A 281 -8.67 -5.94 5.51
N LEU A 282 -9.72 -5.23 5.92
CA LEU A 282 -10.78 -4.77 5.03
C LEU A 282 -10.22 -3.84 3.94
N PHE A 283 -9.33 -2.92 4.30
CA PHE A 283 -8.67 -2.02 3.35
C PHE A 283 -7.79 -2.76 2.36
N SER A 284 -7.03 -3.75 2.83
CA SER A 284 -6.25 -4.59 1.92
C SER A 284 -7.15 -5.32 0.94
N ILE A 285 -8.29 -5.85 1.38
CA ILE A 285 -9.22 -6.56 0.50
C ILE A 285 -9.80 -5.63 -0.56
N GLU A 286 -10.30 -4.46 -0.16
CA GLU A 286 -10.92 -3.48 -1.06
C GLU A 286 -9.93 -2.95 -2.11
N VAL A 287 -8.67 -2.71 -1.73
CA VAL A 287 -7.68 -2.07 -2.62
C VAL A 287 -6.93 -3.08 -3.50
N THR A 288 -6.61 -4.26 -2.97
CA THR A 288 -5.63 -5.16 -3.61
C THR A 288 -6.24 -6.26 -4.47
N THR A 289 -7.48 -6.68 -4.20
CA THR A 289 -8.10 -7.83 -4.88
C THR A 289 -9.56 -7.57 -5.21
N THR A 290 -10.05 -8.09 -6.35
CA THR A 290 -11.48 -8.06 -6.71
C THR A 290 -12.24 -9.23 -6.13
N TYR A 291 -11.63 -10.41 -6.16
CA TYR A 291 -12.18 -11.63 -5.59
C TYR A 291 -11.32 -12.07 -4.42
N PHE A 292 -11.97 -12.33 -3.29
CA PHE A 292 -11.26 -12.68 -2.07
C PHE A 292 -11.94 -13.85 -1.37
N ALA A 293 -11.18 -14.93 -1.16
CA ALA A 293 -11.67 -16.09 -0.43
C ALA A 293 -11.78 -15.76 1.07
N VAL A 294 -12.91 -16.09 1.70
CA VAL A 294 -13.14 -15.88 3.15
C VAL A 294 -12.07 -16.56 4.01
N ARG A 295 -11.45 -17.65 3.54
CA ARG A 295 -10.31 -18.28 4.23
C ARG A 295 -9.11 -17.33 4.34
N ASN A 296 -8.84 -16.54 3.31
CA ASN A 296 -7.75 -15.56 3.32
C ASN A 296 -8.05 -14.39 4.25
N TYR A 297 -9.33 -14.09 4.47
CA TYR A 297 -9.76 -13.08 5.45
C TYR A 297 -9.32 -13.48 6.84
N TRP A 298 -9.65 -14.70 7.27
CA TRP A 298 -9.27 -15.20 8.59
C TRP A 298 -7.75 -15.30 8.78
N ARG A 299 -7.03 -15.70 7.73
CA ARG A 299 -5.56 -15.74 7.75
C ARG A 299 -4.93 -14.36 7.90
N GLY A 300 -5.38 -13.41 7.08
CA GLY A 300 -4.94 -12.01 7.15
C GLY A 300 -5.31 -11.37 8.49
N PHE A 301 -6.53 -11.60 8.98
CA PHE A 301 -7.02 -11.10 10.26
C PHE A 301 -6.22 -11.61 11.45
N PHE A 302 -5.96 -12.91 11.52
CA PHE A 302 -5.13 -13.50 12.57
C PHE A 302 -3.72 -12.89 12.58
N ALA A 303 -3.06 -12.83 11.42
CA ALA A 303 -1.74 -12.25 11.29
C ALA A 303 -1.71 -10.76 11.66
N ALA A 304 -2.74 -10.01 11.25
CA ALA A 304 -2.92 -8.59 11.57
C ALA A 304 -3.08 -8.36 13.08
N VAL A 305 -3.87 -9.20 13.77
CA VAL A 305 -4.02 -9.14 15.23
C VAL A 305 -2.69 -9.43 15.93
N CYS A 306 -1.94 -10.44 15.50
CA CYS A 306 -0.60 -10.71 16.02
C CYS A 306 0.34 -9.50 15.83
N GLY A 307 0.29 -8.86 14.66
CA GLY A 307 1.09 -7.66 14.38
C GLY A 307 0.69 -6.46 15.24
N ALA A 308 -0.60 -6.12 15.28
CA ALA A 308 -1.11 -4.98 16.04
C ALA A 308 -0.89 -5.14 17.56
N THR A 309 -1.12 -6.34 18.10
CA THR A 309 -0.84 -6.64 19.52
C THR A 309 0.64 -6.50 19.84
N THR A 310 1.52 -7.07 19.02
CA THR A 310 2.98 -6.96 19.18
C THR A 310 3.43 -5.50 19.13
N PHE A 311 2.92 -4.71 18.17
CA PHE A 311 3.28 -3.30 18.02
C PHE A 311 2.90 -2.49 19.27
N ARG A 312 1.68 -2.68 19.79
CA ARG A 312 1.23 -1.98 21.01
C ARG A 312 1.98 -2.43 22.27
N LEU A 313 2.35 -3.71 22.38
CA LEU A 313 3.18 -4.20 23.49
C LEU A 313 4.60 -3.61 23.45
N LEU A 314 5.21 -3.53 22.27
CA LEU A 314 6.51 -2.90 22.09
C LEU A 314 6.49 -1.41 22.49
N ALA A 315 5.39 -0.70 22.20
CA ALA A 315 5.22 0.68 22.64
C ALA A 315 5.19 0.81 24.18
N VAL A 316 4.48 -0.08 24.88
CA VAL A 316 4.47 -0.09 26.35
C VAL A 316 5.87 -0.39 26.91
N TRP A 317 6.56 -1.40 26.39
CA TRP A 317 7.87 -1.82 26.92
C TRP A 317 9.00 -0.82 26.65
N PHE A 318 9.03 -0.21 25.46
CA PHE A 318 10.17 0.60 25.02
C PHE A 318 9.89 2.11 24.97
N GLN A 319 8.64 2.54 24.85
CA GLN A 319 8.26 3.96 24.81
C GLN A 319 7.63 4.45 26.12
N ARG A 320 7.58 3.61 27.17
CA ARG A 320 6.95 3.90 28.47
C ARG A 320 5.51 4.42 28.31
N ALA A 321 4.77 3.90 27.34
CA ALA A 321 3.35 4.19 27.25
C ALA A 321 2.65 3.55 28.45
N ASP A 322 1.80 4.31 29.14
CA ASP A 322 1.13 3.85 30.38
C ASP A 322 0.27 2.61 30.14
N THR A 323 -0.39 2.55 28.98
CA THR A 323 -1.30 1.46 28.60
C THR A 323 -1.35 1.26 27.09
N VAL A 324 -1.85 0.09 26.67
CA VAL A 324 -2.16 -0.26 25.28
C VAL A 324 -3.29 0.66 24.79
N SER A 325 -2.94 1.79 24.18
CA SER A 325 -3.87 2.79 23.69
C SER A 325 -3.88 2.87 22.16
N ALA A 326 -4.95 3.44 21.62
CA ALA A 326 -5.07 3.72 20.20
C ALA A 326 -4.09 4.84 19.77
N VAL A 327 -3.71 4.85 18.49
CA VAL A 327 -2.67 5.76 17.95
C VAL A 327 -3.06 7.24 18.12
N PHE A 328 -4.34 7.56 17.94
CA PHE A 328 -4.89 8.91 18.08
C PHE A 328 -6.06 8.87 19.06
N ARG A 329 -5.80 8.52 20.32
CA ARG A 329 -6.84 8.44 21.35
C ARG A 329 -7.64 9.74 21.43
N THR A 330 -8.95 9.63 21.20
CA THR A 330 -9.92 10.72 21.38
C THR A 330 -10.77 10.47 22.61
N ASN A 331 -11.24 11.54 23.24
CA ASN A 331 -12.13 11.50 24.41
C ASN A 331 -13.35 12.39 24.14
N PHE A 332 -14.18 11.99 23.17
CA PHE A 332 -15.48 12.60 22.91
C PHE A 332 -16.54 12.13 23.92
N PHE A 333 -17.59 12.94 24.11
CA PHE A 333 -18.71 12.61 25.00
C PHE A 333 -19.45 11.35 24.51
N LEU A 334 -19.79 10.45 25.45
CA LEU A 334 -20.45 9.17 25.14
C LEU A 334 -21.98 9.27 25.17
N ASP A 335 -22.54 10.10 26.07
CA ASP A 335 -23.97 10.12 26.34
C ASP A 335 -24.78 10.81 25.21
N PHE A 336 -24.19 11.85 24.59
CA PHE A 336 -24.77 12.58 23.45
C PHE A 336 -23.66 13.02 22.49
N PRO A 337 -23.19 12.14 21.58
CA PRO A 337 -22.04 12.44 20.73
C PRO A 337 -22.36 13.36 19.55
N PHE A 338 -23.55 13.24 18.96
CA PHE A 338 -24.03 14.08 17.87
C PHE A 338 -25.56 14.08 17.83
N ASP A 339 -26.15 15.17 17.37
CA ASP A 339 -27.59 15.23 17.14
C ASP A 339 -27.98 14.66 15.76
N PRO A 340 -29.17 14.04 15.61
CA PRO A 340 -29.62 13.51 14.32
C PRO A 340 -29.67 14.55 13.19
N GLN A 341 -29.87 15.83 13.53
CA GLN A 341 -29.86 16.93 12.55
C GLN A 341 -28.47 17.17 11.96
N GLU A 342 -27.40 16.89 12.71
CA GLU A 342 -26.01 16.99 12.23
C GLU A 342 -25.70 15.96 11.13
N LEU A 343 -26.48 14.88 11.01
CA LEU A 343 -26.32 13.89 9.94
C LEU A 343 -26.43 14.50 8.54
N ILE A 344 -27.25 15.52 8.36
CA ILE A 344 -27.37 16.23 7.09
C ILE A 344 -26.06 16.97 6.78
N VAL A 345 -25.45 17.60 7.79
CA VAL A 345 -24.17 18.30 7.65
C VAL A 345 -23.06 17.30 7.34
N PHE A 346 -23.01 16.16 8.04
CA PHE A 346 -22.05 15.10 7.75
C PHE A 346 -22.21 14.53 6.33
N ALA A 347 -23.45 14.38 5.84
CA ALA A 347 -23.72 13.94 4.47
C ALA A 347 -23.23 14.96 3.42
N LEU A 348 -23.51 16.25 3.63
CA LEU A 348 -23.02 17.33 2.76
C LEU A 348 -21.50 17.44 2.77
N MET A 349 -20.89 17.27 3.94
CA MET A 349 -19.44 17.23 4.10
C MET A 349 -18.84 16.03 3.33
N GLY A 350 -19.49 14.87 3.38
CA GLY A 350 -19.16 13.70 2.56
C GLY A 350 -19.19 14.02 1.06
N ALA A 351 -20.26 14.66 0.57
CA ALA A 351 -20.37 15.04 -0.83
C ALA A 351 -19.25 16.01 -1.27
N PHE A 352 -18.91 17.00 -0.45
CA PHE A 352 -17.81 17.93 -0.73
C PHE A 352 -16.44 17.24 -0.70
N CYS A 353 -16.20 16.36 0.28
CA CYS A 353 -15.00 15.53 0.34
C CYS A 353 -14.86 14.62 -0.90
N GLY A 354 -15.98 14.10 -1.43
CA GLY A 354 -16.00 13.31 -2.65
C GLY A 354 -15.60 14.11 -3.88
N LEU A 355 -16.19 15.30 -4.05
CA LEU A 355 -15.87 16.21 -5.16
C LEU A 355 -14.40 16.65 -5.11
N THR A 356 -13.93 17.09 -3.94
CA THR A 356 -12.54 17.56 -3.76
C THR A 356 -11.53 16.41 -3.80
N GLY A 357 -11.91 15.21 -3.35
CA GLY A 357 -11.11 13.99 -3.49
C GLY A 357 -10.94 13.57 -4.95
N ALA A 358 -12.00 13.64 -5.76
CA ALA A 358 -11.90 13.42 -7.21
C ALA A 358 -11.02 14.48 -7.90
N LEU A 359 -11.18 15.75 -7.51
CA LEU A 359 -10.31 16.83 -7.98
C LEU A 359 -8.84 16.57 -7.62
N TYR A 360 -8.56 16.11 -6.40
CA TYR A 360 -7.21 15.74 -5.96
C TYR A 360 -6.59 14.65 -6.85
N VAL A 361 -7.33 13.57 -7.12
CA VAL A 361 -6.84 12.48 -7.99
C VAL A 361 -6.64 12.96 -9.42
N TRP A 362 -7.55 13.79 -9.94
CA TRP A 362 -7.41 14.39 -11.27
C TRP A 362 -6.18 15.29 -11.35
N MET A 363 -5.99 16.20 -10.39
CA MET A 363 -4.82 17.11 -10.34
C MET A 363 -3.52 16.32 -10.20
N HIS A 364 -3.49 15.29 -9.35
CA HIS A 364 -2.35 14.38 -9.23
C HIS A 364 -2.03 13.72 -10.58
N ARG A 365 -3.04 13.19 -11.29
CA ARG A 365 -2.86 12.60 -12.62
C ARG A 365 -2.30 13.61 -13.62
N GLN A 366 -2.88 14.81 -13.70
CA GLN A 366 -2.44 15.85 -14.62
C GLN A 366 -1.01 16.30 -14.33
N TYR A 367 -0.65 16.45 -13.05
CA TYR A 367 0.70 16.85 -12.65
C TYR A 367 1.74 15.78 -13.02
N VAL A 368 1.45 14.49 -12.75
CA VAL A 368 2.34 13.39 -13.13
C VAL A 368 2.49 13.30 -14.65
N MET A 369 1.40 13.48 -15.41
CA MET A 369 1.45 13.49 -16.88
C MET A 369 2.22 14.70 -17.43
N PHE A 370 2.05 15.88 -16.84
CA PHE A 370 2.81 17.07 -17.17
C PHE A 370 4.32 16.85 -16.97
N MET A 371 4.71 16.29 -15.83
CA MET A 371 6.11 15.94 -15.53
C MET A 371 6.69 14.96 -16.57
N ARG A 372 5.89 13.99 -17.02
CA ARG A 372 6.31 12.99 -18.02
C ARG A 372 6.31 13.50 -19.47
N ASN A 373 5.44 14.44 -19.81
CA ASN A 373 5.33 14.98 -21.16
C ASN A 373 6.31 16.12 -21.43
N SER A 374 6.70 16.87 -20.40
CA SER A 374 7.65 17.97 -20.53
C SER A 374 9.06 17.46 -20.89
N LYS A 375 9.53 17.83 -22.09
CA LYS A 375 10.88 17.47 -22.57
C LYS A 375 11.98 18.04 -21.68
N ILE A 376 11.80 19.29 -21.22
CA ILE A 376 12.78 20.00 -20.37
C ILE A 376 12.96 19.26 -19.04
N ILE A 377 11.85 18.94 -18.38
CA ILE A 377 11.86 18.23 -17.09
C ILE A 377 12.49 16.85 -17.25
N ASN A 378 12.16 16.12 -18.32
CA ASN A 378 12.79 14.83 -18.60
C ASN A 378 14.30 14.93 -18.84
N ILE A 379 14.78 15.97 -19.54
CA ILE A 379 16.22 16.20 -19.75
C ILE A 379 16.89 16.47 -18.41
N ILE A 380 16.29 17.32 -17.56
CA ILE A 380 16.81 17.65 -16.22
C ILE A 380 16.87 16.39 -15.35
N LEU A 381 15.79 15.60 -15.31
CA LEU A 381 15.69 14.37 -14.53
C LEU A 381 16.69 13.30 -14.99
N LYS A 382 16.97 13.21 -16.30
CA LYS A 382 17.97 12.29 -16.87
C LYS A 382 19.40 12.74 -16.60
N ARG A 383 19.66 14.04 -16.65
CA ARG A 383 21.00 14.60 -16.42
C ARG A 383 21.38 14.53 -14.94
N ASN A 384 20.54 15.08 -14.07
CA ASN A 384 20.79 15.16 -12.64
C ASN A 384 19.58 14.66 -11.86
N ARG A 385 19.57 13.37 -11.53
CA ARG A 385 18.44 12.74 -10.83
C ARG A 385 18.21 13.24 -9.41
N PHE A 386 19.26 13.77 -8.78
CA PHE A 386 19.23 14.35 -7.43
C PHE A 386 18.68 15.79 -7.40
N LEU A 387 18.72 16.50 -8.53
CA LEU A 387 18.36 17.93 -8.56
C LEU A 387 16.87 18.13 -8.28
N TYR A 388 16.00 17.33 -8.89
CA TYR A 388 14.56 17.45 -8.69
C TYR A 388 14.12 17.17 -7.23
N PRO A 389 14.50 16.03 -6.61
CA PRO A 389 14.26 15.81 -5.17
C PRO A 389 14.79 16.93 -4.28
N ALA A 390 16.01 17.43 -4.55
CA ALA A 390 16.61 18.51 -3.76
C ALA A 390 15.80 19.82 -3.86
N LEU A 391 15.37 20.20 -5.07
CA LEU A 391 14.59 21.41 -5.28
C LEU A 391 13.22 21.32 -4.62
N VAL A 392 12.53 20.19 -4.74
CA VAL A 392 11.24 20.00 -4.06
C VAL A 392 11.43 19.99 -2.54
N ALA A 393 12.47 19.30 -2.04
CA ALA A 393 12.75 19.25 -0.62
C ALA A 393 13.09 20.63 -0.05
N LEU A 394 13.91 21.41 -0.77
CA LEU A 394 14.25 22.78 -0.41
C LEU A 394 12.98 23.63 -0.36
N LEU A 395 12.16 23.60 -1.41
CA LEU A 395 10.96 24.42 -1.51
C LEU A 395 9.94 24.10 -0.40
N VAL A 396 9.69 22.82 -0.12
CA VAL A 396 8.80 22.40 0.98
C VAL A 396 9.38 22.79 2.34
N SER A 397 10.70 22.65 2.53
CA SER A 397 11.35 23.03 3.80
C SER A 397 11.33 24.54 4.02
N THR A 398 11.54 25.34 2.97
CA THR A 398 11.43 26.79 3.02
C THR A 398 10.03 27.24 3.40
N LEU A 399 8.99 26.61 2.83
CA LEU A 399 7.61 26.97 3.12
C LEU A 399 7.11 26.47 4.49
N THR A 400 7.67 25.38 5.00
CA THR A 400 7.36 24.89 6.35
C THR A 400 8.16 25.59 7.43
N PHE A 401 9.08 26.49 7.09
CA PHE A 401 9.93 27.18 8.05
C PHE A 401 9.09 27.95 9.09
N PRO A 402 9.21 27.63 10.40
CA PRO A 402 8.30 28.15 11.42
C PRO A 402 8.31 29.67 11.58
N LEU A 403 9.41 30.37 11.29
CA LEU A 403 9.41 31.85 11.36
C LEU A 403 8.79 32.51 10.12
N GLY A 404 8.71 31.79 9.00
CA GLY A 404 8.14 32.28 7.75
C GLY A 404 6.68 31.86 7.59
N SER A 405 6.36 31.20 6.48
CA SER A 405 5.01 30.70 6.20
C SER A 405 4.59 29.52 7.09
N GLY A 406 5.53 28.87 7.79
CA GLY A 406 5.24 27.75 8.69
C GLY A 406 4.32 28.10 9.85
N ARG A 407 4.24 29.37 10.25
CA ARG A 407 3.29 29.87 11.29
C ARG A 407 1.83 29.61 10.92
N PHE A 408 1.50 29.67 9.63
CA PHE A 408 0.13 29.47 9.15
C PHE A 408 -0.24 28.00 8.95
N ILE A 409 0.73 27.08 9.06
CA ILE A 409 0.57 25.66 8.69
C ILE A 409 0.90 24.76 9.90
N ALA A 410 1.12 25.33 11.09
CA ALA A 410 1.62 24.58 12.25
C ALA A 410 2.87 23.74 11.89
N GLY A 411 3.84 24.38 11.21
CA GLY A 411 5.02 23.72 10.63
C GLY A 411 6.03 23.21 11.66
N ASP A 412 5.91 23.67 12.89
CA ASP A 412 6.70 23.26 14.06
C ASP A 412 6.17 22.00 14.76
N LEU A 413 4.99 21.51 14.37
CA LEU A 413 4.41 20.27 14.86
C LEU A 413 4.79 19.06 14.00
N ASN A 414 5.10 17.96 14.68
CA ASN A 414 5.26 16.65 14.03
C ASN A 414 3.92 16.19 13.44
N THR A 415 3.97 15.35 12.40
CA THR A 415 2.77 14.84 11.72
C THR A 415 1.75 14.19 12.67
N HIS A 416 2.22 13.42 13.65
CA HIS A 416 1.35 12.80 14.66
C HIS A 416 0.66 13.85 15.54
N ARG A 417 1.38 14.89 15.98
CA ARG A 417 0.81 15.98 16.79
C ARG A 417 -0.17 16.85 16.00
N GLN A 418 0.10 17.12 14.71
CA GLN A 418 -0.84 17.84 13.85
C GLN A 418 -2.21 17.15 13.81
N VAL A 419 -2.24 15.84 13.57
CA VAL A 419 -3.50 15.06 13.55
C VAL A 419 -4.16 15.01 14.92
N SER A 420 -3.38 14.76 15.98
CA SER A 420 -3.90 14.72 17.35
C SER A 420 -4.55 16.05 17.76
N SER A 421 -3.96 17.18 17.36
CA SER A 421 -4.49 18.52 17.63
C SER A 421 -5.79 18.77 16.86
N LEU A 422 -5.89 18.35 15.60
CA LEU A 422 -7.14 18.42 14.82
C LEU A 422 -8.28 17.60 15.46
N PHE A 423 -7.96 16.48 16.09
CA PHE A 423 -8.93 15.62 16.79
C PHE A 423 -9.21 16.03 18.25
N SER A 424 -8.72 17.20 18.68
CA SER A 424 -9.01 17.74 20.01
C SER A 424 -10.52 17.82 20.29
N ASN A 425 -10.90 17.53 21.53
CA ASN A 425 -12.31 17.44 21.95
C ASN A 425 -12.91 18.79 22.41
N TRP A 426 -12.13 19.87 22.36
CA TRP A 426 -12.55 21.22 22.72
C TRP A 426 -12.65 22.10 21.47
N THR A 427 -13.37 23.22 21.56
CA THR A 427 -13.60 24.19 20.49
C THR A 427 -12.53 25.26 20.49
N TRP A 428 -11.84 25.48 19.36
CA TRP A 428 -10.73 26.44 19.25
C TRP A 428 -11.17 27.90 19.33
N THR A 429 -12.44 28.15 19.07
CA THR A 429 -13.05 29.49 19.09
C THR A 429 -13.66 29.89 20.44
N ASN A 430 -13.48 29.07 21.49
CA ASN A 430 -13.99 29.38 22.82
C ASN A 430 -13.20 30.53 23.49
N ILE A 431 -13.88 31.29 24.35
CA ILE A 431 -13.31 32.41 25.10
C ILE A 431 -12.53 31.91 26.33
N ASN A 432 -12.99 30.83 26.98
CA ASN A 432 -12.41 30.31 28.22
C ASN A 432 -11.58 29.05 27.94
N LEU A 433 -10.35 29.23 27.46
CA LEU A 433 -9.39 28.14 27.25
C LEU A 433 -8.53 27.93 28.49
N THR A 434 -8.20 26.67 28.78
CA THR A 434 -7.17 26.34 29.75
C THR A 434 -5.78 26.68 29.20
N VAL A 435 -4.78 26.82 30.08
CA VAL A 435 -3.40 27.18 29.67
C VAL A 435 -2.84 26.17 28.66
N ALA A 436 -3.11 24.88 28.85
CA ALA A 436 -2.66 23.82 27.94
C ALA A 436 -3.36 23.91 26.56
N GLU A 437 -4.66 24.21 26.54
CA GLU A 437 -5.40 24.39 25.29
C GLU A 437 -4.95 25.64 24.54
N ALA A 438 -4.61 26.71 25.25
CA ALA A 438 -4.08 27.93 24.66
C ALA A 438 -2.69 27.70 24.03
N GLU A 439 -1.81 26.93 24.68
CA GLU A 439 -0.49 26.55 24.12
C GLU A 439 -0.65 25.71 22.84
N ASP A 440 -1.58 24.74 22.84
CA ASP A 440 -1.89 23.96 21.65
C ASP A 440 -2.49 24.81 20.50
N LEU A 441 -3.30 25.83 20.84
CA LEU A 441 -3.90 26.76 19.87
C LEU A 441 -2.88 27.73 19.27
N GLU A 442 -1.83 28.08 20.00
CA GLU A 442 -0.78 29.00 19.55
C GLU A 442 -0.13 28.51 18.24
N HIS A 443 -0.01 27.19 18.07
CA HIS A 443 0.49 26.58 16.81
C HIS A 443 -0.44 26.77 15.61
N TRP A 444 -1.73 27.00 15.85
CA TRP A 444 -2.77 27.13 14.82
C TRP A 444 -3.30 28.55 14.70
N THR A 445 -2.73 29.51 15.42
CA THR A 445 -3.14 30.91 15.38
C THR A 445 -1.92 31.80 15.19
N THR A 446 -2.13 32.99 14.68
CA THR A 446 -1.07 34.00 14.68
C THR A 446 -1.62 35.28 15.28
N ASP A 447 -0.74 36.19 15.70
CA ASP A 447 -1.10 37.47 16.30
C ASP A 447 -2.13 38.28 15.49
N TRP A 448 -2.20 38.05 14.18
CA TRP A 448 -3.07 38.78 13.25
C TRP A 448 -4.17 37.94 12.60
N THR A 449 -4.12 36.60 12.72
CA THR A 449 -5.07 35.71 12.03
C THR A 449 -5.61 34.63 12.96
N GLY A 450 -6.93 34.43 12.91
CA GLY A 450 -7.59 33.35 13.65
C GLY A 450 -7.38 31.96 13.04
N PRO A 451 -7.89 30.92 13.73
CA PRO A 451 -7.65 29.51 13.37
C PRO A 451 -8.23 29.11 12.00
N TYR A 452 -9.28 29.79 11.53
CA TYR A 452 -9.87 29.51 10.21
C TYR A 452 -8.89 29.75 9.05
N VAL A 453 -8.10 30.82 9.16
CA VAL A 453 -7.14 31.20 8.11
C VAL A 453 -5.98 30.21 8.09
N SER A 454 -5.43 29.85 9.26
CA SER A 454 -4.35 28.87 9.35
C SER A 454 -4.79 27.50 8.82
N LEU A 455 -5.99 27.02 9.20
CA LEU A 455 -6.52 25.75 8.71
C LEU A 455 -6.72 25.77 7.19
N THR A 456 -7.18 26.89 6.63
CA THR A 456 -7.33 27.04 5.18
C THR A 456 -5.96 27.02 4.48
N CYS A 457 -4.97 27.75 5.00
CA CYS A 457 -3.59 27.72 4.52
C CYS A 457 -2.99 26.32 4.62
N TYR A 458 -3.24 25.61 5.72
CA TYR A 458 -2.81 24.24 5.96
C TYR A 458 -3.39 23.25 4.92
N ILE A 459 -4.69 23.35 4.63
CA ILE A 459 -5.36 22.54 3.62
C ILE A 459 -4.74 22.79 2.24
N VAL A 460 -4.63 24.06 1.83
CA VAL A 460 -4.09 24.42 0.51
C VAL A 460 -2.64 23.96 0.38
N PHE A 461 -1.82 24.22 1.39
CA PHE A 461 -0.43 23.78 1.43
C PHE A 461 -0.33 22.25 1.32
N THR A 462 -1.04 21.52 2.18
CA THR A 462 -0.95 20.05 2.22
C THR A 462 -1.48 19.45 0.93
N PHE A 463 -2.55 19.98 0.35
CA PHE A 463 -3.14 19.53 -0.91
C PHE A 463 -2.18 19.68 -2.10
N VAL A 464 -1.53 20.84 -2.23
CA VAL A 464 -0.59 21.08 -3.34
C VAL A 464 0.71 20.32 -3.15
N PHE A 465 1.31 20.38 -1.95
CA PHE A 465 2.62 19.77 -1.72
C PHE A 465 2.57 18.26 -1.58
N SER A 466 1.46 17.65 -1.15
CA SER A 466 1.36 16.18 -1.19
C SER A 466 1.40 15.64 -2.62
N ILE A 467 0.82 16.36 -3.60
CA ILE A 467 0.88 16.01 -5.02
C ILE A 467 2.31 16.18 -5.57
N ILE A 468 2.98 17.28 -5.23
CA ILE A 468 4.35 17.52 -5.70
C ILE A 468 5.35 16.57 -5.04
N CYS A 469 5.16 16.25 -3.76
CA CYS A 469 6.05 15.33 -3.05
C CYS A 469 5.86 13.87 -3.50
N SER A 470 4.65 13.47 -3.92
CA SER A 470 4.40 12.09 -4.36
C SER A 470 5.14 11.73 -5.67
N THR A 471 5.56 12.72 -6.46
CA THR A 471 6.31 12.52 -7.71
C THR A 471 7.82 12.41 -7.52
N ILE A 472 8.33 12.67 -6.32
CA ILE A 472 9.75 12.49 -6.01
C ILE A 472 10.10 10.98 -6.11
N PRO A 473 11.25 10.61 -6.72
CA PRO A 473 11.72 9.22 -6.85
C PRO A 473 12.22 8.61 -5.53
N VAL A 474 11.37 8.58 -4.50
CA VAL A 474 11.60 7.97 -3.18
C VAL A 474 10.46 7.01 -2.82
N PRO A 475 10.66 6.05 -1.91
CA PRO A 475 9.57 5.25 -1.36
C PRO A 475 8.63 6.17 -0.55
N SER A 476 7.37 6.25 -0.97
CA SER A 476 6.40 7.13 -0.35
C SER A 476 4.97 6.62 -0.54
N GLY A 477 4.13 6.86 0.45
CA GLY A 477 2.68 6.68 0.43
C GLY A 477 1.96 8.02 0.45
N SER A 478 0.72 8.04 -0.04
CA SER A 478 -0.11 9.26 -0.14
C SER A 478 -1.27 9.30 0.84
N PHE A 479 -1.46 8.27 1.67
CA PHE A 479 -2.62 8.15 2.56
C PHE A 479 -2.64 9.21 3.67
N ILE A 480 -1.56 9.35 4.44
CA ILE A 480 -1.49 10.29 5.59
C ILE A 480 -1.75 11.76 5.16
N PRO A 481 -1.15 12.29 4.08
CA PRO A 481 -1.45 13.65 3.64
C PRO A 481 -2.92 13.87 3.30
N VAL A 482 -3.53 12.92 2.60
CA VAL A 482 -4.97 12.93 2.27
C VAL A 482 -5.81 12.89 3.56
N PHE A 483 -5.42 12.05 4.52
CA PHE A 483 -6.05 11.99 5.84
C PHE A 483 -6.00 13.33 6.58
N LYS A 484 -4.87 14.04 6.54
CA LYS A 484 -4.70 15.37 7.14
C LYS A 484 -5.56 16.44 6.47
N ILE A 485 -5.64 16.43 5.14
CA ILE A 485 -6.49 17.36 4.38
C ILE A 485 -7.96 17.19 4.80
N GLY A 486 -8.44 15.94 4.87
CA GLY A 486 -9.79 15.63 5.34
C GLY A 486 -10.02 16.04 6.79
N ALA A 487 -9.05 15.76 7.68
CA ALA A 487 -9.14 16.12 9.10
C ALA A 487 -9.25 17.64 9.30
N ALA A 488 -8.41 18.41 8.61
CA ALA A 488 -8.43 19.86 8.68
C ALA A 488 -9.72 20.44 8.09
N PHE A 489 -10.21 19.90 6.96
CA PHE A 489 -11.49 20.32 6.39
C PHE A 489 -12.66 20.05 7.34
N GLY A 490 -12.73 18.84 7.90
CA GLY A 490 -13.75 18.50 8.90
C GLY A 490 -13.66 19.39 10.14
N ARG A 491 -12.44 19.74 10.59
CA ARG A 491 -12.24 20.67 11.71
C ARG A 491 -12.82 22.05 11.42
N ILE A 492 -12.58 22.61 10.22
CA ILE A 492 -13.17 23.88 9.81
C ILE A 492 -14.70 23.81 9.85
N VAL A 493 -15.30 22.76 9.29
CA VAL A 493 -16.77 22.59 9.29
C VAL A 493 -17.32 22.51 10.71
N GLY A 494 -16.64 21.79 11.61
CA GLY A 494 -17.03 21.69 13.01
C GLY A 494 -16.97 23.02 13.77
N GLU A 495 -15.91 23.82 13.55
CA GLU A 495 -15.78 25.16 14.15
C GLU A 495 -16.84 26.13 13.57
N LEU A 496 -17.16 26.04 12.28
CA LEU A 496 -18.25 26.81 11.67
C LEU A 496 -19.62 26.42 12.27
N MET A 497 -19.85 25.14 12.52
CA MET A 497 -21.05 24.66 13.20
C MET A 497 -21.16 25.22 14.62
N HIS A 498 -20.07 25.26 15.37
CA HIS A 498 -20.04 25.93 16.68
C HIS A 498 -20.31 27.44 16.58
N MET A 499 -19.80 28.11 15.55
CA MET A 499 -20.07 29.53 15.32
C MET A 499 -21.56 29.82 15.03
N TRP A 500 -22.23 28.95 14.27
CA TRP A 500 -23.67 29.07 13.99
C TRP A 500 -24.55 28.69 15.18
N PHE A 501 -24.11 27.71 15.98
CA PHE A 501 -24.84 27.20 17.15
C PHE A 501 -23.95 27.22 18.41
N PRO A 502 -23.64 28.41 18.97
CA PRO A 502 -22.66 28.56 20.04
C PRO A 502 -23.08 27.88 21.34
N THR A 503 -24.37 27.84 21.62
CA THR A 503 -24.91 27.12 22.80
C THR A 503 -24.98 25.62 22.59
N GLY A 504 -24.76 25.12 21.37
CA GLY A 504 -25.05 23.75 20.98
C GLY A 504 -26.44 23.60 20.33
N MET A 505 -26.70 22.39 19.84
CA MET A 505 -27.97 22.02 19.23
C MET A 505 -28.90 21.45 20.31
N ARG A 506 -30.20 21.79 20.23
CA ARG A 506 -31.19 21.38 21.23
C ARG A 506 -32.04 20.26 20.68
N TYR A 507 -31.95 19.08 21.30
CA TYR A 507 -32.79 17.93 20.97
C TYR A 507 -33.26 17.24 22.25
N GLY A 508 -34.55 16.91 22.35
CA GLY A 508 -35.09 16.16 23.49
C GLY A 508 -35.04 16.87 24.87
N GLY A 509 -34.82 18.19 24.90
CA GLY A 509 -34.78 18.96 26.15
C GLY A 509 -33.39 19.13 26.78
N THR A 510 -32.38 18.40 26.29
CA THR A 510 -30.96 18.62 26.58
C THR A 510 -30.32 19.44 25.46
N VAL A 511 -29.24 20.15 25.79
CA VAL A 511 -28.45 20.91 24.81
C VAL A 511 -27.11 20.20 24.66
N ALA A 512 -26.85 19.65 23.48
CA ALA A 512 -25.60 18.97 23.16
C ALA A 512 -24.62 19.98 22.56
N GLN A 513 -23.43 20.07 23.14
CA GLN A 513 -22.37 20.93 22.61
C GLN A 513 -21.75 20.29 21.38
N ILE A 514 -21.51 21.11 20.36
CA ILE A 514 -20.86 20.68 19.11
C ILE A 514 -19.38 20.44 19.39
N ILE A 515 -18.88 19.27 18.99
CA ILE A 515 -17.48 18.88 19.15
C ILE A 515 -16.78 18.90 17.79
N PRO A 516 -15.98 19.93 17.46
CA PRO A 516 -15.32 20.02 16.16
C PRO A 516 -14.34 18.86 15.87
N GLY A 517 -13.79 18.24 16.91
CA GLY A 517 -12.97 17.03 16.79
C GLY A 517 -13.72 15.84 16.15
N GLY A 518 -15.02 15.68 16.44
CA GLY A 518 -15.86 14.66 15.80
C GLY A 518 -15.98 14.90 14.31
N TYR A 519 -16.25 16.15 13.89
CA TYR A 519 -16.29 16.55 12.49
C TYR A 519 -14.94 16.34 11.77
N ALA A 520 -13.82 16.62 12.45
CA ALA A 520 -12.49 16.35 11.93
C ALA A 520 -12.28 14.85 11.63
N THR A 521 -12.71 13.95 12.52
CA THR A 521 -12.60 12.50 12.27
C THR A 521 -13.46 12.05 11.07
N VAL A 522 -14.66 12.60 10.92
CA VAL A 522 -15.55 12.33 9.77
C VAL A 522 -14.94 12.84 8.47
N GLY A 523 -14.39 14.06 8.46
CA GLY A 523 -13.71 14.63 7.30
C GLY A 523 -12.48 13.82 6.89
N ALA A 524 -11.67 13.39 7.86
CA ALA A 524 -10.48 12.57 7.64
C ALA A 524 -10.82 11.24 6.94
N ALA A 525 -11.87 10.57 7.42
CA ALA A 525 -12.37 9.34 6.85
C ALA A 525 -12.96 9.56 5.44
N ALA A 526 -13.84 10.55 5.29
CA ALA A 526 -14.57 10.81 4.04
C ALA A 526 -13.62 11.18 2.88
N PHE A 527 -12.66 12.07 3.10
CA PHE A 527 -11.72 12.49 2.06
C PHE A 527 -10.74 11.36 1.69
N SER A 528 -10.25 10.61 2.67
CA SER A 528 -9.38 9.45 2.44
C SER A 528 -10.10 8.31 1.72
N GLY A 529 -11.35 8.04 2.08
CA GLY A 529 -12.22 7.07 1.40
C GLY A 529 -12.49 7.46 -0.05
N ALA A 530 -12.74 8.75 -0.33
CA ALA A 530 -12.91 9.25 -1.71
C ALA A 530 -11.66 9.14 -2.58
N VAL A 531 -10.47 9.41 -2.05
CA VAL A 531 -9.23 9.32 -2.86
C VAL A 531 -8.84 7.87 -3.15
N THR A 532 -9.16 6.95 -2.24
CA THR A 532 -8.78 5.54 -2.33
C THR A 532 -9.89 4.64 -2.89
N HIS A 533 -11.12 5.12 -2.99
CA HIS A 533 -12.33 4.35 -3.29
C HIS A 533 -12.61 3.22 -2.30
N THR A 534 -12.48 3.51 -1.00
CA THR A 534 -12.63 2.50 0.07
C THR A 534 -13.57 2.95 1.18
N ILE A 535 -14.35 2.01 1.70
CA ILE A 535 -15.27 2.23 2.83
C ILE A 535 -14.60 1.81 4.14
N SER A 536 -13.69 0.84 4.07
CA SER A 536 -12.88 0.31 5.17
C SER A 536 -12.04 1.37 5.91
N VAL A 537 -11.76 2.51 5.28
CA VAL A 537 -11.14 3.67 5.94
C VAL A 537 -11.94 4.13 7.16
N SER A 538 -13.28 4.01 7.14
CA SER A 538 -14.13 4.28 8.30
C SER A 538 -13.71 3.44 9.51
N VAL A 539 -13.49 2.14 9.29
CA VAL A 539 -13.10 1.18 10.34
C VAL A 539 -11.69 1.48 10.84
N ILE A 540 -10.77 1.84 9.94
CA ILE A 540 -9.43 2.30 10.30
C ILE A 540 -9.52 3.51 11.24
N VAL A 541 -10.36 4.51 10.92
CA VAL A 541 -10.53 5.70 11.76
C VAL A 541 -11.08 5.34 13.15
N PHE A 542 -12.08 4.47 13.26
CA PHE A 542 -12.60 4.04 14.58
C PHE A 542 -11.54 3.35 15.43
N GLU A 543 -10.75 2.46 14.83
CA GLU A 543 -9.70 1.75 15.54
C GLU A 543 -8.53 2.67 15.94
N MET A 544 -8.18 3.63 15.09
CA MET A 544 -7.12 4.60 15.37
C MET A 544 -7.54 5.63 16.41
N THR A 545 -8.82 6.03 16.44
CA THR A 545 -9.36 6.99 17.41
C THR A 545 -9.70 6.36 18.76
N GLY A 546 -9.99 5.05 18.77
CA GLY A 546 -10.33 4.28 19.96
C GLY A 546 -11.75 4.49 20.47
N GLN A 547 -12.59 5.25 19.74
CA GLN A 547 -13.98 5.51 20.09
C GLN A 547 -14.89 5.23 18.88
N ILE A 548 -16.04 4.60 19.14
CA ILE A 548 -17.05 4.23 18.13
C ILE A 548 -18.28 5.14 18.15
N THR A 549 -18.24 6.25 18.89
CA THR A 549 -19.38 7.16 19.07
C THR A 549 -19.91 7.74 17.77
N HIS A 550 -19.02 8.07 16.83
CA HIS A 550 -19.35 8.68 15.55
C HIS A 550 -19.46 7.67 14.39
N ILE A 551 -19.79 6.40 14.69
CA ILE A 551 -19.80 5.33 13.68
C ILE A 551 -20.76 5.60 12.50
N ILE A 552 -22.01 5.98 12.80
CA ILE A 552 -23.03 6.24 11.79
C ILE A 552 -22.67 7.45 10.90
N PRO A 553 -22.34 8.64 11.47
CA PRO A 553 -21.90 9.80 10.69
C PRO A 553 -20.73 9.51 9.74
N ILE A 554 -19.69 8.83 10.25
CA ILE A 554 -18.49 8.51 9.48
C ILE A 554 -18.85 7.62 8.29
N MET A 555 -19.64 6.56 8.51
CA MET A 555 -20.05 5.66 7.43
C MET A 555 -20.89 6.36 6.36
N ILE A 556 -21.86 7.20 6.75
CA ILE A 556 -22.69 7.95 5.81
C ILE A 556 -21.84 8.89 4.96
N ALA A 557 -20.96 9.67 5.60
CA ALA A 557 -20.09 10.61 4.90
C ALA A 557 -19.14 9.89 3.94
N VAL A 558 -18.54 8.76 4.35
CA VAL A 558 -17.62 7.97 3.52
C VAL A 558 -18.34 7.33 2.34
N LEU A 559 -19.55 6.77 2.54
CA LEU A 559 -20.34 6.19 1.45
C LEU A 559 -20.70 7.21 0.39
N ILE A 560 -21.18 8.40 0.81
CA ILE A 560 -21.52 9.50 -0.11
C ILE A 560 -20.27 10.00 -0.82
N SER A 561 -19.17 10.21 -0.08
CA SER A 561 -17.90 10.67 -0.61
C SER A 561 -17.35 9.71 -1.69
N ASN A 562 -17.39 8.40 -1.43
CA ASN A 562 -16.96 7.38 -2.38
C ASN A 562 -17.90 7.30 -3.60
N ALA A 563 -19.22 7.39 -3.40
CA ALA A 563 -20.19 7.43 -4.50
C ALA A 563 -19.93 8.63 -5.44
N VAL A 564 -19.70 9.82 -4.88
CA VAL A 564 -19.38 11.02 -5.68
C VAL A 564 -18.03 10.88 -6.39
N ALA A 565 -16.99 10.39 -5.70
CA ALA A 565 -15.66 10.25 -6.29
C ALA A 565 -15.61 9.22 -7.43
N SER A 566 -16.26 8.07 -7.23
CA SER A 566 -16.32 6.98 -8.21
C SER A 566 -17.09 7.34 -9.50
N LEU A 567 -18.04 8.29 -9.42
CA LEU A 567 -18.71 8.84 -10.60
C LEU A 567 -17.82 9.77 -11.43
N LEU A 568 -16.82 10.41 -10.81
CA LEU A 568 -16.01 11.46 -11.44
C LEU A 568 -14.68 10.96 -12.01
N GLY A 569 -14.10 9.89 -11.47
CA GLY A 569 -12.82 9.40 -11.93
C GLY A 569 -12.37 8.09 -11.29
N PRO A 570 -11.19 7.57 -11.68
CA PRO A 570 -10.61 6.37 -11.07
C PRO A 570 -10.01 6.68 -9.69
N SER A 571 -9.77 5.62 -8.91
CA SER A 571 -9.04 5.74 -7.64
C SER A 571 -7.60 6.23 -7.87
N LEU A 572 -6.96 6.76 -6.82
CA LEU A 572 -5.55 7.17 -6.87
C LEU A 572 -4.63 6.02 -7.34
N TYR A 573 -4.85 4.81 -6.83
CA TYR A 573 -4.01 3.66 -7.15
C TYR A 573 -4.23 3.19 -8.60
N ASP A 574 -5.47 3.16 -9.08
CA ASP A 574 -5.78 2.79 -10.47
C ASP A 574 -5.24 3.82 -11.46
N SER A 575 -5.34 5.10 -11.12
CA SER A 575 -4.72 6.18 -11.89
C SER A 575 -3.20 5.99 -12.02
N ILE A 576 -2.51 5.60 -10.95
CA ILE A 576 -1.07 5.30 -10.97
C ILE A 576 -0.76 4.07 -11.85
N ILE A 577 -1.58 3.02 -11.79
CA ILE A 577 -1.44 1.81 -12.64
C ILE A 577 -1.50 2.20 -14.12
N LEU A 578 -2.51 2.98 -14.51
CA LEU A 578 -2.71 3.46 -15.88
C LEU A 578 -1.53 4.31 -16.35
N ILE A 579 -1.08 5.25 -15.52
CA ILE A 579 0.08 6.10 -15.84
C ILE A 579 1.34 5.26 -16.01
N LYS A 580 1.60 4.32 -15.08
CA LYS A 580 2.77 3.43 -15.15
C LYS A 580 2.69 2.42 -16.29
N LYS A 581 1.52 2.25 -16.94
CA LYS A 581 1.25 1.25 -17.98
C LYS A 581 1.58 -0.17 -17.50
N LEU A 582 1.24 -0.46 -16.25
CA LEU A 582 1.44 -1.81 -15.72
C LEU A 582 0.47 -2.77 -16.41
N PRO A 583 0.89 -4.03 -16.65
CA PRO A 583 0.01 -5.07 -17.17
C PRO A 583 -1.09 -5.37 -16.15
N TYR A 584 -2.24 -4.72 -16.32
CA TYR A 584 -3.40 -4.79 -15.46
C TYR A 584 -4.62 -5.06 -16.33
N LEU A 585 -5.27 -6.21 -16.13
CA LEU A 585 -6.57 -6.45 -16.73
C LEU A 585 -7.61 -5.61 -15.98
N PRO A 586 -8.35 -4.69 -16.64
CA PRO A 586 -9.44 -3.97 -15.99
C PRO A 586 -10.56 -4.92 -15.59
N ASP A 587 -11.41 -4.48 -14.66
CA ASP A 587 -12.57 -5.25 -14.25
C ASP A 587 -13.56 -5.32 -15.41
N LEU A 588 -14.07 -6.52 -15.72
CA LEU A 588 -15.15 -6.68 -16.69
C LEU A 588 -16.39 -6.00 -16.10
N LEU A 589 -16.76 -4.84 -16.63
CA LEU A 589 -18.03 -4.22 -16.30
C LEU A 589 -19.15 -5.23 -16.65
N PRO A 590 -20.13 -5.44 -15.76
CA PRO A 590 -21.33 -6.17 -16.16
C PRO A 590 -21.96 -5.44 -17.34
N SER A 591 -22.29 -6.19 -18.39
CA SER A 591 -22.76 -5.75 -19.71
C SER A 591 -24.04 -4.89 -19.73
N SER A 592 -24.58 -4.50 -18.57
CA SER A 592 -25.70 -3.56 -18.43
C SER A 592 -25.28 -2.08 -18.50
N SER A 593 -23.98 -1.76 -18.44
CA SER A 593 -23.48 -0.38 -18.35
C SER A 593 -23.11 0.27 -19.70
N ASP A 594 -23.18 -0.48 -20.81
CA ASP A 594 -22.78 -0.01 -22.15
C ASP A 594 -23.70 1.09 -22.72
N ALA A 595 -24.81 1.43 -22.06
CA ALA A 595 -25.71 2.48 -22.51
C ALA A 595 -25.25 3.91 -22.12
N ALA A 596 -24.29 4.09 -21.21
CA ALA A 596 -23.92 5.42 -20.68
C ALA A 596 -22.47 5.87 -20.97
N GLY A 597 -21.62 5.00 -21.52
CA GLY A 597 -20.17 5.20 -21.57
C GLY A 597 -19.56 5.72 -22.88
N ASN A 598 -20.36 6.06 -23.90
CA ASN A 598 -19.83 6.43 -25.22
C ASN A 598 -19.40 7.90 -25.38
N SER A 599 -19.12 8.61 -24.28
CA SER A 599 -18.50 9.93 -24.32
C SER A 599 -17.32 9.96 -23.36
N LEU A 600 -16.13 10.23 -23.89
CA LEU A 600 -14.81 10.37 -23.22
C LEU A 600 -13.89 9.14 -23.35
N VAL A 601 -13.46 8.87 -24.58
CA VAL A 601 -12.15 8.26 -24.88
C VAL A 601 -11.12 9.36 -25.09
#